data_AF-A0A938C0T2-F1
#
_entry.id   AF-A0A938C0T2-F1
#
_cell.length_a   1.000
_cell.length_b   1.000
_cell.length_c   1.000
_cell.angle_alpha   90.00
_cell.angle_beta   90.00
_cell.angle_gamma   90.00
#
_symmetry.space_group_name_H-M   'P 1'
#
loop_
_entity.id
_entity.type
_entity.pdbx_description
1 polymer ?
#
loop_
_entity_poly.entity_id
_entity_poly.type
_entity_poly.pdbx_seq_one_letter_code
_entity_poly.pdbx_strand_id
1 'polypeptide(L)'
;MKISNAKIKRLIEEATVDAYNESEQLVGFLTMIEDSLALPFTTRVLDVEVLVERIDMTAANELVAVCRRGRTRQAIPILELPLPRPAPKGAEWIEAYRRWAKGG
;
A
#
# COMPACT_ATOMS: atom_id res chain seq x y z
N MET A 1 -11.77 8.45 -1.49
CA MET A 1 -12.07 8.49 -0.04
C MET A 1 -11.41 9.72 0.55
N LYS A 2 -12.09 10.53 1.38
CA LYS A 2 -11.44 11.59 2.14
C LYS A 2 -11.07 11.03 3.51
N ILE A 3 -9.78 10.87 3.78
CA ILE A 3 -9.26 10.46 5.09
C ILE A 3 -8.78 11.72 5.80
N SER A 4 -9.12 11.89 7.08
CA SER A 4 -8.65 13.05 7.85
C SER A 4 -7.15 12.93 8.15
N ASN A 5 -6.46 14.05 8.25
CA ASN A 5 -5.03 14.06 8.65
C ASN A 5 -4.82 13.39 10.02
N ALA A 6 -5.75 13.56 10.95
CA ALA A 6 -5.69 12.90 12.26
C ALA A 6 -5.76 11.36 12.14
N LYS A 7 -6.61 10.83 11.26
CA LYS A 7 -6.65 9.39 11.00
C LYS A 7 -5.36 8.91 10.34
N ILE A 8 -4.85 9.63 9.35
CA ILE A 8 -3.56 9.29 8.72
C ILE A 8 -2.42 9.25 9.75
N LYS A 9 -2.31 10.27 10.60
CA LYS A 9 -1.28 10.32 11.64
C LYS A 9 -1.35 9.11 12.57
N ARG A 10 -2.56 8.74 13.01
CA ARG A 10 -2.76 7.56 13.85
C ARG A 10 -2.34 6.26 13.17
N LEU A 11 -2.67 6.09 11.88
CA LEU A 11 -2.26 4.90 11.13
C LEU A 11 -0.74 4.82 10.97
N ILE A 12 -0.08 5.97 10.74
CA ILE A 12 1.38 6.03 10.70
C ILE A 12 1.96 5.65 12.06
N GLU A 13 1.49 6.28 13.14
CA GLU A 13 1.93 5.98 14.52
C GLU A 13 1.76 4.49 14.84
N GLU A 14 0.63 3.88 14.43
CA GLU A 14 0.35 2.46 14.63
C GLU A 14 1.30 1.56 13.83
N ALA A 15 1.58 1.87 12.57
CA ALA A 15 2.51 1.10 11.75
C ALA A 15 3.98 1.22 12.20
N THR A 16 4.34 2.28 12.93
CA THR A 16 5.74 2.58 13.30
C THR A 16 6.03 2.48 14.80
N VAL A 17 5.07 2.08 15.63
CA VAL A 17 5.17 2.20 17.10
C VAL A 17 6.38 1.45 17.70
N ASP A 18 6.71 0.28 17.16
CA ASP A 18 7.79 -0.60 17.64
C ASP A 18 8.99 -0.63 16.69
N ALA A 19 9.15 0.39 15.84
CA ALA A 19 10.22 0.45 14.85
C ALA A 19 11.35 1.38 15.28
N TYR A 20 12.57 0.85 15.32
CA TYR A 20 13.82 1.55 15.65
C TYR A 20 14.51 2.16 14.43
N ASN A 21 14.17 1.73 13.22
CA ASN A 21 14.73 2.23 11.96
C ASN A 21 13.71 2.19 10.81
N GLU A 22 14.07 2.79 9.68
CA GLU A 22 13.19 2.89 8.49
C GLU A 22 12.81 1.50 7.92
N SER A 23 13.73 0.53 7.95
CA SER A 23 13.44 -0.83 7.48
C SER A 23 12.36 -1.50 8.32
N GLU A 24 12.39 -1.30 9.63
CA GLU A 24 11.35 -1.83 10.53
C GLU A 24 10.03 -1.10 10.36
N GLN A 25 10.05 0.21 10.11
CA GLN A 25 8.84 0.99 9.78
C GLN A 25 8.19 0.44 8.50
N LEU A 26 8.98 0.13 7.47
CA LEU A 26 8.50 -0.48 6.23
C LEU A 26 7.86 -1.85 6.46
N VAL A 27 8.47 -2.69 7.30
CA VAL A 27 7.89 -3.98 7.69
C VAL A 27 6.57 -3.78 8.43
N GLY A 28 6.49 -2.82 9.36
CA GLY A 28 5.25 -2.46 10.04
C GLY A 28 4.15 -2.03 9.07
N PHE A 29 4.47 -1.19 8.09
CA PHE A 29 3.52 -0.83 7.02
C PHE A 29 3.08 -2.05 6.20
N LEU A 30 4.02 -2.91 5.80
CA LEU A 30 3.70 -4.14 5.06
C LEU A 30 2.70 -4.99 5.83
N THR A 31 2.96 -5.26 7.11
CA THR A 31 2.07 -6.05 7.97
C THR A 31 0.67 -5.43 8.07
N MET A 32 0.58 -4.14 8.36
CA MET A 32 -0.73 -3.48 8.48
C MET A 32 -1.52 -3.48 7.17
N ILE A 33 -0.82 -3.35 6.03
CA ILE A 33 -1.43 -3.42 4.70
C ILE A 33 -1.90 -4.85 4.40
N GLU A 34 -1.07 -5.87 4.62
CA GLU A 34 -1.42 -7.28 4.38
C GLU A 34 -2.62 -7.73 5.21
N ASP A 35 -2.69 -7.34 6.48
CA ASP A 35 -3.77 -7.73 7.39
C ASP A 35 -5.11 -7.02 7.08
N SER A 36 -5.05 -5.80 6.55
CA SER A 36 -6.24 -4.94 6.45
C SER A 36 -6.77 -4.77 5.03
N LEU A 37 -5.90 -4.80 4.01
CA LEU A 37 -6.26 -4.51 2.64
C LEU A 37 -7.05 -5.69 2.05
N ALA A 38 -8.29 -5.41 1.64
CA ALA A 38 -9.09 -6.39 0.95
C ALA A 38 -8.50 -6.69 -0.43
N LEU A 39 -7.98 -7.90 -0.58
CA LEU A 39 -7.41 -8.44 -1.80
C LEU A 39 -8.17 -9.71 -2.24
N PRO A 40 -8.19 -10.02 -3.55
CA PRO A 40 -7.69 -9.18 -4.62
C PRO A 40 -8.68 -8.05 -4.97
N PHE A 41 -8.19 -6.98 -5.61
CA PHE A 41 -9.07 -5.94 -6.20
C PHE A 41 -8.55 -5.49 -7.57
N THR A 42 -9.45 -4.94 -8.38
CA THR A 42 -9.12 -4.46 -9.73
C THR A 42 -8.83 -2.96 -9.72
N THR A 43 -7.81 -2.53 -10.46
CA THR A 43 -7.51 -1.12 -10.73
C THR A 43 -7.04 -0.92 -12.17
N ARG A 44 -6.81 0.34 -12.58
CA ARG A 44 -6.29 0.68 -13.93
C ARG A 44 -4.93 1.35 -13.84
N VAL A 45 -3.92 0.76 -14.45
CA VAL A 45 -2.56 1.30 -14.57
C VAL A 45 -2.33 1.66 -16.03
N LEU A 46 -2.07 2.94 -16.33
CA LEU A 46 -1.95 3.43 -17.72
C LEU A 46 -3.15 2.98 -18.58
N ASP A 47 -4.36 3.16 -18.06
CA ASP A 47 -5.66 2.73 -18.64
C ASP A 47 -5.89 1.23 -18.85
N VAL A 48 -4.90 0.40 -18.49
CA VAL A 48 -4.99 -1.06 -18.53
C VAL A 48 -5.54 -1.59 -17.21
N GLU A 49 -6.60 -2.38 -17.30
CA GLU A 49 -7.14 -3.08 -16.14
C GLU A 49 -6.19 -4.19 -15.66
N VAL A 50 -5.91 -4.18 -14.36
CA VAL A 50 -5.04 -5.16 -13.68
C VAL A 50 -5.68 -5.63 -12.37
N LEU A 51 -5.41 -6.87 -11.98
CA LEU A 51 -5.79 -7.41 -10.67
C LEU A 51 -4.62 -7.26 -9.70
N VAL A 52 -4.81 -6.53 -8.61
CA VAL A 52 -3.85 -6.49 -7.49
C VAL A 52 -4.06 -7.75 -6.66
N GLU A 53 -3.07 -8.65 -6.66
CA GLU A 53 -3.17 -9.96 -5.99
C GLU A 53 -2.64 -9.92 -4.56
N ARG A 54 -1.53 -9.20 -4.34
CA ARG A 54 -0.90 -9.03 -3.04
C ARG A 54 -0.06 -7.77 -2.99
N ILE A 55 0.35 -7.42 -1.79
CA ILE A 55 1.44 -6.49 -1.54
C ILE A 55 2.68 -7.30 -1.17
N ASP A 56 3.86 -6.80 -1.53
CA ASP A 56 5.14 -7.47 -1.32
C ASP A 56 6.21 -6.42 -1.04
N MET A 57 7.38 -6.85 -0.57
CA MET A 57 8.54 -5.98 -0.37
C MET A 57 9.72 -6.50 -1.18
N THR A 58 10.34 -5.62 -1.96
CA THR A 58 11.53 -5.98 -2.74
C THR A 58 12.76 -6.09 -1.85
N ALA A 59 13.83 -6.71 -2.36
CA ALA A 59 15.13 -6.76 -1.67
C ALA A 59 15.76 -5.37 -1.44
N ALA A 60 15.26 -4.33 -2.11
CA ALA A 60 15.65 -2.93 -1.93
C ALA A 60 14.75 -2.19 -0.94
N ASN A 61 13.95 -2.91 -0.13
CA ASN A 61 13.02 -2.35 0.85
C ASN A 61 11.95 -1.42 0.23
N GLU A 62 11.50 -1.72 -0.98
CA GLU A 62 10.39 -1.00 -1.61
C GLU A 62 9.10 -1.82 -1.51
N LEU A 63 8.02 -1.19 -1.02
CA LEU A 63 6.70 -1.82 -1.02
C LEU A 63 6.08 -1.75 -2.41
N VAL A 64 5.69 -2.90 -2.94
CA VAL A 64 5.14 -3.06 -4.29
C VAL A 64 3.82 -3.82 -4.25
N ALA A 65 2.91 -3.43 -5.13
CA ALA A 65 1.73 -4.21 -5.46
C ALA A 65 2.05 -5.18 -6.59
N VAL A 66 1.74 -6.46 -6.39
CA VAL A 66 1.88 -7.48 -7.42
C VAL A 66 0.59 -7.51 -8.23
N CYS A 67 0.65 -6.94 -9.42
CA CYS A 67 -0.47 -6.81 -10.34
C CYS A 67 -0.41 -7.89 -11.42
N ARG A 68 -1.54 -8.53 -11.70
CA ARG A 68 -1.70 -9.53 -12.76
C ARG A 68 -2.58 -9.01 -13.89
N ARG A 69 -2.12 -9.27 -15.13
CA ARG A 69 -2.94 -9.17 -16.34
C ARG A 69 -2.79 -10.46 -17.16
N GLY A 70 -3.86 -11.24 -17.25
CA GLY A 70 -3.79 -12.57 -17.86
C GLY A 70 -2.78 -13.46 -17.14
N ARG A 71 -1.73 -13.89 -17.85
CA ARG A 71 -0.62 -14.71 -17.32
C ARG A 71 0.58 -13.90 -16.83
N THR A 72 0.63 -12.60 -17.13
CA THR A 72 1.74 -11.72 -16.77
C THR A 72 1.53 -11.14 -15.39
N ARG A 73 2.59 -11.12 -14.58
CA ARG A 73 2.65 -10.41 -13.31
C ARG A 73 3.70 -9.31 -13.38
N GLN A 74 3.40 -8.19 -12.74
CA GLN A 74 4.31 -7.06 -12.63
C GLN A 74 4.20 -6.47 -11.23
N ALA A 75 5.35 -6.14 -10.64
CA ALA A 75 5.43 -5.35 -9.43
C ALA A 75 5.29 -3.87 -9.77
N ILE A 76 4.43 -3.15 -9.06
CA ILE A 76 4.21 -1.71 -9.21
C ILE A 76 4.45 -1.07 -7.84
N PRO A 77 5.33 -0.06 -7.70
CA PRO A 77 5.50 0.64 -6.43
C PRO A 77 4.16 1.12 -5.87
N ILE A 78 3.90 0.88 -4.58
CA ILE A 78 2.63 1.29 -3.95
C ILE A 78 2.41 2.80 -4.09
N LEU A 79 3.49 3.58 -4.06
CA LEU A 79 3.45 5.02 -4.25
C LEU A 79 2.81 5.41 -5.60
N GLU A 80 2.98 4.58 -6.63
CA GLU A 80 2.46 4.77 -7.98
C GLU A 80 1.18 3.95 -8.26
N LEU A 81 0.66 3.17 -7.31
CA LEU A 81 -0.51 2.30 -7.52
C LEU A 81 -1.84 3.09 -7.54
N PRO A 82 -2.52 3.29 -8.67
CA PRO A 82 -3.83 3.92 -8.66
C PRO A 82 -4.83 3.07 -7.87
N LEU A 83 -5.63 3.72 -7.00
CA LEU A 83 -6.70 3.06 -6.26
C LEU A 83 -8.04 3.24 -7.00
N PRO A 84 -8.87 2.19 -7.13
CA PRO A 84 -10.17 2.29 -7.77
C PRO A 84 -11.14 3.14 -6.95
N ARG A 85 -12.27 3.49 -7.57
CA ARG A 85 -13.41 4.12 -6.89
C ARG A 85 -14.65 3.25 -7.10
N PRO A 86 -15.27 2.71 -6.03
CA PRO A 86 -14.86 2.84 -4.62
C PRO A 86 -13.52 2.15 -4.32
N ALA A 87 -12.83 2.64 -3.30
CA ALA A 87 -11.56 2.04 -2.85
C ALA A 87 -11.84 0.73 -2.10
N PRO A 88 -10.93 -0.27 -2.14
CA PRO A 88 -11.07 -1.48 -1.35
C PRO A 88 -11.00 -1.17 0.15
N LYS A 89 -11.60 -2.03 0.98
CA LYS A 89 -11.44 -1.95 2.44
C LYS A 89 -9.94 -2.02 2.79
N GLY A 90 -9.49 -1.21 3.75
CA GLY A 90 -8.10 -1.15 4.16
C GLY A 90 -7.20 -0.27 3.28
N ALA A 91 -7.73 0.35 2.22
CA ALA A 91 -6.96 1.27 1.37
C ALA A 91 -6.41 2.49 2.12
N GLU A 92 -6.92 2.81 3.32
CA GLU A 92 -6.33 3.85 4.17
C GLU A 92 -4.88 3.57 4.58
N TRP A 93 -4.46 2.31 4.65
CA TRP A 93 -3.08 1.94 4.98
C TRP A 93 -2.11 2.26 3.85
N ILE A 94 -2.56 2.13 2.59
CA ILE A 94 -1.81 2.60 1.42
C ILE A 94 -1.65 4.13 1.47
N GLU A 95 -2.70 4.86 1.85
CA GLU A 95 -2.62 6.32 1.98
C GLU A 95 -1.74 6.77 3.16
N ALA A 96 -1.73 6.01 4.26
CA ALA A 96 -0.84 6.24 5.39
C ALA A 96 0.63 6.05 4.99
N TYR A 97 0.95 4.94 4.32
CA TYR A 97 2.28 4.67 3.78
C TYR A 97 2.74 5.78 2.81
N ARG A 98 1.86 6.20 1.89
CA ARG A 98 2.15 7.32 0.96
C ARG A 98 2.45 8.63 1.66
N ARG A 99 1.80 8.89 2.79
CA ARG A 99 2.07 10.11 3.57
C ARG A 99 3.41 9.99 4.30
N TRP A 100 3.66 8.87 4.97
CA TRP A 100 4.91 8.62 5.66
C TRP A 100 6.13 8.73 4.71
N ALA A 101 6.05 8.12 3.52
CA ALA A 101 7.11 8.17 2.51
C ALA A 101 7.42 9.58 1.97
N LYS A 102 6.52 10.56 2.17
CA LYS A 102 6.72 11.96 1.78
C LYS A 102 7.28 12.84 2.91
N GLY A 103 7.64 12.27 4.04
CA GLY A 103 8.20 12.98 5.19
C GLY A 103 7.24 13.19 6.37
N GLY A 104 6.08 12.52 6.38
CA GLY A 104 5.11 12.54 7.50
C GLY A 104 4.19 13.75 7.51
#